data_AF-A0A0Q9CAE3-F1
#
_entry.id   AF-A0A0Q9CAE3-F1
#
_cell.length_a   1.000
_cell.length_b   1.000
_cell.length_c   1.000
_cell.angle_alpha   90.00
_cell.angle_beta   90.00
_cell.angle_gamma   90.00
#
_symmetry.space_group_name_H-M   'P 1'
#
loop_
_entity.id
_entity.type
_entity.pdbx_description
1 polymer ?
#
loop_
_entity_poly.entity_id
_entity_poly.type
_entity_poly.pdbx_seq_one_letter_code
_entity_poly.pdbx_strand_id
1 'polypeptide(L)'
;MAEGAADAPRIKAKKSAKIQFTSTTLMLEAFLILFATLVAYGLRNVPYAWPDKMQVPSGPAIWIVGGTLIVVLLLLSRMVGGPGGYVAGSAVQIPVIACGFAVPLMFLVGGIFVVLWIVSLRLGGRIDRERAEYDAEHPETAPNM
;
A
#
# COMPACT_ATOMS: atom_id res chain seq x y z
N MET A 1 -33.32 40.57 -14.81
CA MET A 1 -32.62 39.54 -15.61
C MET A 1 -31.39 39.01 -14.85
N ALA A 2 -31.54 38.55 -13.60
CA ALA A 2 -30.41 38.11 -12.76
C ALA A 2 -30.70 36.77 -12.06
N GLU A 3 -31.41 35.86 -12.73
CA GLU A 3 -31.92 34.61 -12.13
C GLU A 3 -31.17 33.35 -12.59
N GLY A 4 -30.12 33.49 -13.42
CA GLY A 4 -29.44 32.34 -14.04
C GLY A 4 -28.08 31.94 -13.45
N ALA A 5 -27.49 32.74 -12.56
CA ALA A 5 -26.11 32.52 -12.10
C ALA A 5 -25.99 31.72 -10.78
N ALA A 6 -27.09 31.52 -10.05
CA ALA A 6 -27.07 30.94 -8.70
C ALA A 6 -27.22 29.41 -8.65
N ASP A 7 -27.50 28.74 -9.78
CA ASP A 7 -27.88 27.32 -9.81
C ASP A 7 -26.97 26.42 -10.67
N ALA A 8 -25.72 26.83 -10.88
CA ALA A 8 -24.74 25.94 -11.52
C ALA A 8 -24.48 24.73 -10.60
N PRO A 9 -24.63 23.48 -11.08
CA PRO A 9 -24.44 22.29 -10.26
C PRO A 9 -23.05 22.29 -9.62
N ARG A 10 -23.00 22.05 -8.32
CA ARG A 10 -21.73 21.96 -7.60
C ARG A 10 -21.13 20.56 -7.75
N ILE A 11 -19.96 20.46 -8.39
CA ILE A 11 -19.29 19.21 -8.72
C ILE A 11 -18.01 19.08 -7.87
N LYS A 12 -17.93 18.02 -7.06
CA LYS A 12 -16.77 17.75 -6.18
C LYS A 12 -15.72 16.91 -6.90
N ALA A 13 -14.45 17.27 -6.72
CA ALA A 13 -13.35 16.49 -7.27
C ALA A 13 -13.33 15.05 -6.72
N LYS A 14 -13.13 14.07 -7.61
CA LYS A 14 -12.94 12.68 -7.22
C LYS A 14 -11.60 12.54 -6.47
N LYS A 15 -11.53 11.64 -5.49
CA LYS A 15 -10.26 11.33 -4.81
C LYS A 15 -9.24 10.82 -5.83
N SER A 16 -7.96 11.19 -5.64
CA SER A 16 -6.85 10.71 -6.47
C SER A 16 -6.80 9.18 -6.47
N ALA A 17 -6.85 8.61 -7.68
CA ALA A 17 -6.75 7.17 -7.89
C ALA A 17 -5.39 6.65 -7.43
N LYS A 18 -4.31 7.42 -7.66
CA LYS A 18 -2.97 7.06 -7.17
C LYS A 18 -2.94 6.90 -5.66
N ILE A 19 -3.50 7.85 -4.90
CA ILE A 19 -3.55 7.78 -3.44
C ILE A 19 -4.40 6.58 -3.00
N GLN A 20 -5.57 6.38 -3.59
CA GLN A 20 -6.45 5.26 -3.22
C GLN A 20 -5.79 3.90 -3.45
N PHE A 21 -5.18 3.68 -4.62
CA PHE A 21 -4.54 2.40 -4.95
C PHE A 21 -3.34 2.13 -4.04
N THR A 22 -2.42 3.10 -3.92
CA THR A 22 -1.23 2.93 -3.07
C THR A 22 -1.56 2.75 -1.60
N SER A 23 -2.53 3.49 -1.05
CA SER A 23 -2.99 3.34 0.33
C SER A 23 -3.62 1.96 0.59
N THR A 24 -4.41 1.47 -0.36
CA THR A 24 -5.05 0.14 -0.29
C THR A 24 -4.02 -0.97 -0.36
N THR A 25 -3.03 -0.88 -1.25
CA THR A 25 -1.94 -1.85 -1.35
C THR A 25 -1.19 -1.98 -0.03
N LEU A 26 -0.75 -0.86 0.57
CA LEU A 26 -0.04 -0.87 1.85
C LEU A 26 -0.89 -1.43 3.00
N MET A 27 -2.20 -1.16 2.99
CA MET A 27 -3.10 -1.74 3.98
C MET A 27 -3.20 -3.27 3.83
N LEU A 28 -3.41 -3.76 2.60
CA LEU A 28 -3.44 -5.20 2.32
C LEU A 28 -2.11 -5.88 2.68
N GLU A 29 -1.00 -5.18 2.50
CA GLU A 29 0.33 -5.64 2.86
C GLU A 29 0.48 -5.74 4.39
N ALA A 30 -0.13 -4.84 5.17
CA ALA A 30 -0.17 -4.95 6.62
C ALA A 30 -0.89 -6.24 7.08
N PHE A 31 -2.01 -6.60 6.43
CA PHE A 31 -2.69 -7.87 6.68
C PHE A 31 -1.85 -9.08 6.24
N LEU A 32 -1.15 -8.96 5.11
CA LEU A 32 -0.21 -9.98 4.65
C LEU A 32 0.89 -10.23 5.69
N ILE A 33 1.51 -9.18 6.22
CA ILE A 33 2.56 -9.30 7.24
C ILE A 33 2.01 -9.86 8.55
N LEU A 34 0.77 -9.55 8.92
CA LEU A 34 0.10 -10.21 10.05
C LEU A 34 0.05 -11.73 9.86
N PHE A 35 -0.40 -12.20 8.69
CA PHE A 35 -0.42 -13.64 8.41
C PHE A 35 0.98 -14.24 8.34
N ALA A 36 1.95 -13.56 7.73
CA ALA A 36 3.34 -14.01 7.72
C ALA A 36 3.91 -14.16 9.14
N THR A 37 3.60 -13.21 10.03
CA THR A 37 4.01 -13.24 11.45
C THR A 37 3.38 -14.42 12.18
N LEU A 38 2.09 -14.69 11.93
CA LEU A 38 1.40 -15.85 12.51
C LEU A 38 1.98 -17.18 12.00
N VAL A 39 2.29 -17.28 10.70
CA VAL A 39 2.93 -18.47 10.12
C VAL A 39 4.32 -18.69 10.73
N ALA A 40 5.14 -17.64 10.80
CA ALA A 40 6.46 -17.73 11.43
C ALA A 40 6.36 -18.16 12.90
N TYR A 41 5.43 -17.58 13.67
CA TYR A 41 5.20 -17.98 15.05
C TYR A 41 4.71 -19.42 15.20
N GLY A 42 3.80 -19.86 14.32
CA GLY A 42 3.26 -21.23 14.31
C GLY A 42 4.31 -22.29 13.97
N LEU A 43 5.26 -21.97 13.08
CA LEU A 43 6.30 -22.88 12.63
C LEU A 43 7.54 -22.94 13.53
N ARG A 44 7.62 -22.13 14.59
CA ARG A 44 8.82 -22.03 15.45
C ARG A 44 9.27 -23.35 16.09
N ASN A 45 8.34 -24.28 16.34
CA ASN A 45 8.63 -25.56 16.98
C ASN A 45 8.60 -26.74 15.99
N VAL A 46 8.46 -26.47 14.69
CA VAL A 46 8.39 -27.51 13.66
C VAL A 46 9.81 -27.82 13.18
N PRO A 47 10.28 -29.07 13.31
CA PRO A 47 11.58 -29.47 12.79
C PRO A 47 11.70 -29.19 11.30
N TYR A 48 12.85 -28.69 10.84
CA TYR A 48 13.16 -28.39 9.43
C TYR A 48 12.25 -27.34 8.76
N ALA A 49 11.39 -26.64 9.49
CA ALA A 49 10.57 -25.55 8.93
C ALA A 49 11.36 -24.26 8.70
N TRP A 50 12.49 -24.11 9.36
CA TRP A 50 13.38 -22.95 9.26
C TRP A 50 14.67 -23.32 8.51
N PRO A 51 15.29 -22.38 7.79
CA PRO A 51 16.55 -22.63 7.10
C PRO A 51 17.63 -23.12 8.07
N ASP A 52 18.40 -24.16 7.70
CA ASP A 52 19.37 -24.83 8.59
C ASP A 52 20.42 -23.90 9.22
N LYS A 53 20.74 -22.78 8.56
CA LYS A 53 21.71 -21.79 9.04
C LYS A 53 21.09 -20.65 9.85
N MET A 54 19.78 -20.66 10.07
CA MET A 54 19.05 -19.62 10.77
C MET A 54 18.64 -20.08 12.16
N GLN A 55 19.08 -19.35 13.19
CA GLN A 55 18.59 -19.60 14.54
C GLN A 55 17.13 -19.16 14.63
N VAL A 56 16.25 -20.08 15.05
CA VAL A 56 14.82 -19.81 15.20
C VAL A 56 14.63 -18.67 16.21
N PRO A 57 14.01 -17.54 15.83
CA PRO A 57 13.80 -16.43 16.74
C PRO A 57 12.84 -16.81 17.88
N SER A 58 12.98 -16.17 19.04
CA SER A 58 12.04 -16.33 20.13
C SER A 58 10.65 -15.82 19.73
N GLY A 59 9.59 -16.37 20.33
CA GLY A 59 8.21 -15.93 20.10
C GLY A 59 8.02 -14.41 20.23
N PRO A 60 8.54 -13.76 21.30
CA PRO A 60 8.51 -12.31 21.42
C PRO A 60 9.24 -11.57 20.29
N ALA A 61 10.39 -12.06 19.84
CA ALA A 61 11.15 -11.43 18.76
C ALA A 61 10.37 -11.43 17.42
N ILE A 62 9.68 -12.53 17.10
CA ILE A 62 8.83 -12.64 15.90
C ILE A 62 7.73 -11.56 15.92
N TRP A 63 7.05 -11.41 17.05
CA TRP A 63 5.96 -10.42 17.20
C TRP A 63 6.45 -8.99 17.22
N ILE A 64 7.62 -8.71 17.80
CA ILE A 64 8.19 -7.36 17.78
C ILE A 64 8.53 -6.95 16.33
N VAL A 65 9.21 -7.81 15.59
CA VAL A 65 9.60 -7.51 14.19
C VAL A 65 8.35 -7.42 13.30
N GLY A 66 7.49 -8.43 13.32
CA GLY A 66 6.27 -8.47 12.51
C GLY A 66 5.29 -7.35 12.88
N GLY A 67 5.03 -7.16 14.17
CA GLY A 67 4.17 -6.10 14.69
C GLY A 67 4.67 -4.70 14.33
N THR A 68 5.97 -4.45 14.43
CA THR A 68 6.56 -3.17 14.01
C THR A 68 6.31 -2.92 12.53
N LEU A 69 6.55 -3.92 11.67
CA LEU A 69 6.34 -3.78 10.24
C LEU A 69 4.86 -3.55 9.88
N ILE A 70 3.93 -4.22 10.56
CA ILE A 70 2.48 -3.98 10.42
C ILE A 70 2.13 -2.52 10.74
N VAL A 71 2.61 -2.00 11.88
CA VAL A 71 2.36 -0.61 12.29
C VAL A 71 2.94 0.36 11.28
N VAL A 72 4.18 0.13 10.80
CA VAL A 72 4.80 0.95 9.76
C VAL A 72 3.96 0.96 8.48
N LEU A 73 3.50 -0.19 7.99
CA LEU A 73 2.66 -0.28 6.80
C LEU A 73 1.31 0.45 6.96
N LEU A 74 0.69 0.35 8.13
CA LEU A 74 -0.56 1.07 8.44
C LEU A 74 -0.36 2.60 8.48
N LEU A 75 0.75 3.06 9.07
CA LEU A 75 1.10 4.49 9.10
C LEU A 75 1.38 4.99 7.67
N LEU A 76 2.19 4.27 6.91
CA LEU A 76 2.49 4.61 5.51
C LEU A 76 1.22 4.61 4.65
N SER A 77 0.29 3.67 4.85
CA SER A 77 -1.00 3.64 4.15
C SER A 77 -1.78 4.95 4.32
N ARG A 78 -1.68 5.62 5.48
CA ARG A 78 -2.31 6.93 5.70
C ARG A 78 -1.50 8.10 5.18
N MET A 79 -0.18 7.99 5.21
CA MET A 79 0.75 9.08 4.87
C MET A 79 1.21 9.08 3.41
N VAL A 80 0.87 8.07 2.62
CA VAL A 80 1.42 7.85 1.27
C VAL A 80 1.23 9.02 0.30
N GLY A 81 0.14 9.78 0.44
CA GLY A 81 -0.13 10.96 -0.39
C GLY A 81 0.67 12.22 -0.02
N GLY A 82 1.40 12.20 1.09
CA GLY A 82 2.20 13.33 1.57
C GLY A 82 3.63 13.38 1.00
N PRO A 83 4.42 14.40 1.39
CA PRO A 83 5.81 14.55 0.95
C PRO A 83 6.64 13.31 1.28
N GLY A 84 7.26 12.70 0.26
CA GLY A 84 8.08 11.49 0.41
C GLY A 84 7.32 10.18 0.65
N GLY A 85 5.98 10.20 0.78
CA GLY A 85 5.17 9.01 1.09
C GLY A 85 5.33 7.87 0.08
N TYR A 86 5.38 8.19 -1.22
CA TYR A 86 5.64 7.19 -2.27
C TYR A 86 7.06 6.60 -2.23
N VAL A 87 8.06 7.37 -1.78
CA VAL A 87 9.43 6.87 -1.62
C VAL A 87 9.48 5.92 -0.43
N ALA A 88 8.90 6.31 0.70
CA ALA A 88 8.82 5.46 1.89
C ALA A 88 8.04 4.16 1.62
N GLY A 89 6.92 4.24 0.89
CA GLY A 89 6.16 3.05 0.45
C GLY A 89 6.93 2.16 -0.54
N SER A 90 7.87 2.70 -1.30
CA SER A 90 8.76 1.89 -2.15
C SER A 90 9.88 1.25 -1.33
N ALA A 91 10.40 1.94 -0.32
CA ALA A 91 11.44 1.43 0.57
C ALA A 91 10.93 0.29 1.47
N VAL A 92 9.69 0.37 1.96
CA VAL A 92 9.10 -0.66 2.84
C VAL A 92 8.88 -2.00 2.13
N GLN A 93 8.91 -2.03 0.80
CA GLN A 93 8.86 -3.28 0.04
C GLN A 93 10.06 -4.19 0.36
N ILE A 94 11.23 -3.62 0.67
CA ILE A 94 12.45 -4.38 0.96
C ILE A 94 12.27 -5.29 2.19
N PRO A 95 11.89 -4.78 3.38
CA PRO A 95 11.64 -5.64 4.53
C PRO A 95 10.46 -6.61 4.30
N VAL A 96 9.44 -6.24 3.52
CA VAL A 96 8.35 -7.17 3.19
C VAL A 96 8.84 -8.37 2.37
N ILE A 97 9.66 -8.14 1.35
CA ILE A 97 10.30 -9.22 0.60
C ILE A 97 11.24 -10.04 1.49
N ALA A 98 11.95 -9.39 2.43
CA ALA A 98 12.83 -10.07 3.37
C ALA A 98 12.10 -11.05 4.30
N CYS A 99 10.78 -10.90 4.52
CA CYS A 99 9.99 -11.92 5.21
C CYS A 99 10.01 -13.29 4.50
N GLY A 100 10.34 -13.32 3.20
CA GLY A 100 10.61 -14.54 2.43
C GLY A 100 11.68 -15.44 3.04
N PHE A 101 12.68 -14.89 3.75
CA PHE A 101 13.70 -15.71 4.39
C PHE A 101 13.16 -16.54 5.56
N ALA A 102 12.15 -16.02 6.29
CA ALA A 102 11.49 -16.76 7.35
C ALA A 102 10.40 -17.69 6.81
N VAL A 103 9.68 -17.26 5.77
CA VAL A 103 8.60 -18.01 5.13
C VAL A 103 8.80 -17.96 3.62
N PRO A 104 9.46 -18.97 2.99
CA PRO A 104 9.85 -18.91 1.56
C PRO A 104 8.74 -18.54 0.59
N LEU A 105 7.50 -18.96 0.85
CA LEU A 105 6.34 -18.60 0.04
C LEU A 105 6.10 -17.07 -0.03
N MET A 106 6.55 -16.31 0.97
CA MET A 106 6.45 -14.84 0.99
C MET A 106 7.31 -14.17 -0.07
N PHE A 107 8.32 -14.82 -0.66
CA PHE A 107 8.98 -14.26 -1.83
C PHE A 107 8.02 -14.12 -3.01
N LEU A 108 7.17 -15.13 -3.24
CA LEU A 108 6.15 -15.08 -4.27
C LEU A 108 5.07 -14.04 -3.91
N VAL A 109 4.52 -14.12 -2.70
CA VAL A 109 3.40 -13.26 -2.30
C VAL A 109 3.85 -11.80 -2.18
N GLY A 110 4.98 -11.53 -1.52
CA GLY A 110 5.57 -10.20 -1.46
C GLY A 110 5.96 -9.68 -2.84
N GLY A 111 6.46 -10.54 -3.74
CA GLY A 111 6.72 -10.17 -5.14
C GLY A 111 5.47 -9.69 -5.87
N ILE A 112 4.32 -10.34 -5.65
CA ILE A 112 3.03 -9.88 -6.17
C ILE A 112 2.68 -8.50 -5.62
N PHE A 113 2.91 -8.26 -4.32
CA PHE A 113 2.66 -6.94 -3.71
C PHE A 113 3.57 -5.84 -4.28
N VAL A 114 4.85 -6.14 -4.55
CA VAL A 114 5.75 -5.22 -5.26
C VAL A 114 5.20 -4.87 -6.64
N VAL A 115 4.71 -5.85 -7.39
CA VAL A 115 4.07 -5.61 -8.69
C VAL A 115 2.82 -4.74 -8.54
N LEU A 116 1.95 -5.05 -7.57
CA LEU A 116 0.75 -4.25 -7.28
C LEU A 116 1.11 -2.81 -6.87
N TRP A 117 2.17 -2.62 -6.10
CA TRP A 117 2.68 -1.30 -5.70
C TRP A 117 3.10 -0.49 -6.92
N ILE A 118 3.92 -1.08 -7.79
CA ILE A 118 4.39 -0.44 -9.02
C ILE A 118 3.21 -0.10 -9.95
N VAL A 119 2.26 -1.03 -10.12
CA VAL A 119 1.05 -0.81 -10.92
C VAL A 119 0.21 0.32 -10.33
N SER A 120 0.03 0.35 -9.01
CA SER A 120 -0.71 1.41 -8.31
C SER A 120 -0.12 2.80 -8.57
N LEU A 121 1.22 2.92 -8.54
CA LEU A 121 1.92 4.16 -8.84
C LEU A 121 1.73 4.60 -10.30
N ARG A 122 1.87 3.68 -11.25
CA ARG A 122 1.81 3.98 -12.69
C ARG A 122 0.39 4.23 -13.16
N LEU A 123 -0.51 3.27 -12.93
CA LEU A 123 -1.88 3.34 -13.40
C LEU A 123 -2.68 4.42 -12.67
N GLY A 124 -2.53 4.52 -11.35
CA GLY A 124 -3.18 5.57 -10.58
C GLY A 124 -2.74 6.97 -11.01
N GLY A 125 -1.43 7.16 -11.25
CA GLY A 125 -0.92 8.43 -11.76
C GLY A 125 -1.37 8.74 -13.19
N ARG A 126 -1.52 7.72 -14.03
CA ARG A 126 -2.05 7.88 -15.39
C ARG A 126 -3.53 8.30 -15.38
N ILE A 127 -4.35 7.62 -14.60
CA ILE A 127 -5.78 7.95 -14.43
C ILE A 127 -5.95 9.37 -13.90
N ASP A 128 -5.13 9.79 -12.92
CA ASP A 128 -5.22 11.13 -12.37
C ASP A 128 -4.85 12.21 -13.42
N ARG A 129 -3.90 11.93 -14.32
CA ARG A 129 -3.57 12.84 -15.44
C ARG A 129 -4.68 12.91 -16.48
N GLU A 130 -5.18 11.76 -16.94
CA GLU A 130 -6.26 11.69 -17.93
C GLU A 130 -7.53 12.41 -17.42
N ARG A 131 -7.83 12.33 -16.12
CA ARG A 131 -8.93 13.07 -15.49
C ARG A 131 -8.68 14.58 -15.50
N ALA A 132 -7.47 15.02 -15.16
CA ALA A 132 -7.12 16.44 -15.15
C ALA A 132 -7.14 17.05 -16.57
N GLU A 133 -6.72 16.30 -17.58
CA GLU A 133 -6.80 16.69 -19.00
C GLU A 133 -8.27 16.81 -19.44
N TYR A 134 -9.10 15.81 -19.11
CA TYR A 134 -10.53 15.86 -19.42
C TYR A 134 -11.25 17.03 -18.76
N ASP A 135 -10.97 17.29 -17.47
CA ASP A 135 -11.55 18.41 -16.72
C ASP A 135 -11.11 19.77 -17.29
N ALA A 136 -9.90 19.87 -17.87
CA ALA A 136 -9.41 21.08 -18.54
C ALA A 136 -10.07 21.30 -19.91
N GLU A 137 -10.42 20.24 -20.62
CA GLU A 137 -11.12 20.29 -21.91
C GLU A 137 -12.63 20.56 -21.77
N HIS A 138 -13.24 20.14 -20.65
CA HIS A 138 -14.69 20.21 -20.39
C HIS A 138 -15.00 21.02 -19.12
N PRO A 139 -14.68 22.33 -19.08
CA PRO A 139 -14.83 23.17 -17.89
C PRO A 139 -16.27 23.25 -17.37
N GLU A 140 -17.27 23.00 -18.21
CA GLU A 140 -18.68 22.92 -17.84
C GLU A 140 -19.03 21.70 -16.97
N THR A 141 -18.21 20.65 -17.02
CA THR A 141 -18.35 19.44 -16.18
C THR A 141 -17.25 19.31 -15.12
N ALA A 142 -16.26 20.22 -15.15
CA ALA A 142 -15.13 20.21 -14.25
C ALA A 142 -15.57 20.42 -12.79
N PRO A 143 -14.89 19.79 -11.82
CA PRO A 143 -15.11 20.08 -10.42
C PRO A 143 -14.96 21.57 -10.08
N ASN A 144 -15.98 22.15 -9.46
CA ASN A 144 -16.07 23.56 -9.09
C ASN A 144 -16.21 23.78 -7.56
N MET A 145 -15.95 22.73 -6.78
CA MET A 145 -15.90 22.72 -5.31
C MET A 145 -14.59 22.17 -4.76
#